data_AF-A0A1E3QAE0-F1
#
_entry.id   AF-A0A1E3QAE0-F1
#
_cell.length_a   1.000
_cell.length_b   1.000
_cell.length_c   1.000
_cell.angle_alpha   90.00
_cell.angle_beta   90.00
_cell.angle_gamma   90.00
#
_symmetry.space_group_name_H-M   'P 1'
#
loop_
_entity.id
_entity.type
_entity.pdbx_description
1 polymer ?
#
loop_
_entity_poly.entity_id
_entity_poly.type
_entity_poly.pdbx_seq_one_letter_code
_entity_poly.pdbx_strand_id
1 'polypeptide(L)'
;MTSQASDILSQLDGELLEIPDSPIDQLPSSLSQAMSTATATKPKRYSKVWLRTPVGRNDVILNKEGNSIWRCKYCATEYREPGGTIAIANHLKERHNVNISSAQEARTTLMQANIAEAFKIAQQAPGYKRRRLSGGELDPALVEQLTLREMDYDLWHLISHGHIARV
;
A
#
# COMPACT_ATOMS: atom_id res chain seq x y z
N MET A 1 34.09 39.17 12.22
CA MET A 1 33.57 37.97 11.52
C MET A 1 32.16 37.73 12.01
N THR A 2 31.15 38.16 11.26
CA THR A 2 29.74 37.85 11.49
C THR A 2 29.08 37.80 10.11
N SER A 3 28.91 36.59 9.59
CA SER A 3 28.21 36.34 8.33
C SER A 3 26.81 35.87 8.64
N GLN A 4 25.84 36.72 8.33
CA GLN A 4 24.41 36.43 8.32
C GLN A 4 24.02 36.13 6.87
N ALA A 5 23.44 34.95 6.61
CA ALA A 5 22.94 34.57 5.30
C ALA A 5 21.48 34.11 5.42
N SER A 6 20.62 35.08 5.17
CA SER A 6 19.36 35.06 4.40
C SER A 6 18.41 33.86 4.47
N ASP A 7 17.22 34.17 5.00
CA ASP A 7 15.90 33.65 4.66
C ASP A 7 15.68 33.51 3.14
N ILE A 8 15.21 32.34 2.69
CA ILE A 8 14.61 32.18 1.37
C ILE A 8 13.45 31.18 1.47
N LEU A 9 12.33 31.56 0.85
CA LEU A 9 11.13 30.77 0.49
C LEU A 9 9.90 30.89 1.40
N SER A 10 9.37 32.11 1.48
CA SER A 10 7.92 32.34 1.35
C SER A 10 7.50 32.33 -0.13
N GLN A 11 6.21 32.09 -0.36
CA GLN A 11 5.46 32.25 -1.61
C GLN A 11 5.62 31.16 -2.67
N LEU A 12 4.60 30.29 -2.75
CA LEU A 12 4.01 29.93 -4.04
C LEU A 12 2.50 30.05 -3.91
N ASP A 13 2.03 31.04 -4.66
CA ASP A 13 0.67 31.52 -4.86
C ASP A 13 -0.18 30.49 -5.62
N GLY A 14 -1.49 30.63 -5.48
CA GLY A 14 -2.46 29.79 -6.17
C GLY A 14 -2.58 30.15 -7.64
N GLU A 15 -2.81 29.15 -8.49
CA GLU A 15 -3.45 29.38 -9.77
C GLU A 15 -4.60 28.38 -9.94
N LEU A 16 -5.78 28.94 -9.70
CA LEU A 16 -7.11 28.52 -10.06
C LEU A 16 -7.21 28.42 -11.59
N LEU A 17 -7.38 27.21 -12.13
CA LEU A 17 -7.74 27.03 -13.55
C LEU A 17 -9.22 26.67 -13.65
N GLU A 18 -10.03 27.70 -13.88
CA GLU A 18 -11.38 27.58 -14.44
C GLU A 18 -11.30 27.40 -15.96
N ILE A 19 -12.02 26.41 -16.49
CA ILE A 19 -12.45 26.34 -17.91
C ILE A 19 -13.79 25.53 -17.92
N PRO A 20 -14.72 25.73 -18.86
CA PRO A 20 -16.04 26.32 -18.59
C PRO A 20 -17.21 25.36 -18.87
N ASP A 21 -18.39 25.78 -18.43
CA ASP A 21 -19.73 25.25 -18.73
C ASP A 21 -19.99 24.96 -20.21
N SER A 22 -20.74 23.88 -20.49
CA SER A 22 -22.00 23.85 -21.28
C SER A 22 -22.28 22.42 -21.86
N PRO A 23 -23.49 22.10 -22.37
CA PRO A 23 -24.69 21.72 -21.63
C PRO A 23 -25.20 20.33 -22.09
N ILE A 24 -25.80 19.53 -21.20
CA ILE A 24 -26.54 18.32 -21.65
C ILE A 24 -27.91 18.30 -21.00
N ASP A 25 -28.88 18.72 -21.81
CA ASP A 25 -30.30 18.56 -21.64
C ASP A 25 -30.73 17.08 -21.60
N GLN A 26 -31.81 16.85 -20.85
CA GLN A 26 -32.86 15.84 -21.08
C GLN A 26 -32.56 14.38 -20.74
N LEU A 27 -33.03 14.02 -19.55
CA LEU A 27 -33.49 12.69 -19.16
C LEU A 27 -34.70 12.28 -20.03
N PRO A 28 -34.71 11.06 -20.59
CA PRO A 28 -35.91 10.26 -20.47
C PRO A 28 -35.62 8.95 -19.75
N SER A 29 -36.46 8.70 -18.73
CA SER A 29 -36.70 7.38 -18.16
C SER A 29 -36.86 6.34 -19.26
N SER A 30 -35.98 5.34 -19.27
CA SER A 30 -36.32 4.03 -19.79
C SER A 30 -35.65 3.00 -18.89
N LEU A 31 -36.49 2.35 -18.09
CA LEU A 31 -36.14 1.17 -17.28
C LEU A 31 -35.73 0.05 -18.22
N SER A 32 -34.46 0.04 -18.60
CA SER A 32 -33.82 -1.12 -19.19
C SER A 32 -33.01 -1.80 -18.11
N GLN A 33 -33.54 -2.94 -17.68
CA GLN A 33 -32.96 -3.86 -16.73
C GLN A 33 -31.62 -4.37 -17.29
N ALA A 34 -30.55 -3.61 -17.05
CA ALA A 34 -29.20 -4.06 -17.33
C ALA A 34 -28.87 -5.14 -16.30
N MET A 35 -28.83 -6.39 -16.76
CA MET A 35 -28.17 -7.45 -16.01
C MET A 35 -26.71 -7.04 -15.86
N SER A 36 -26.35 -6.55 -14.67
CA SER A 36 -24.97 -6.31 -14.29
C SER A 36 -24.25 -7.65 -14.30
N THR A 37 -23.67 -8.02 -15.45
CA THR A 37 -22.54 -8.93 -15.43
C THR A 37 -21.49 -8.19 -14.63
N ALA A 38 -21.16 -8.73 -13.44
CA ALA A 38 -20.04 -8.23 -12.67
C ALA A 38 -18.82 -8.35 -13.59
N THR A 39 -18.42 -7.23 -14.20
CA THR A 39 -17.19 -7.18 -14.96
C THR A 39 -16.11 -7.41 -13.94
N ALA A 40 -15.48 -8.60 -13.98
CA ALA A 40 -14.38 -8.92 -13.10
C ALA A 40 -13.31 -7.85 -13.33
N THR A 41 -13.19 -6.92 -12.38
CA THR A 41 -12.27 -5.81 -12.49
C THR A 41 -10.87 -6.39 -12.52
N LYS A 42 -10.14 -6.18 -13.63
CA LYS A 42 -8.78 -6.72 -13.78
C LYS A 42 -7.92 -6.29 -12.58
N PRO A 43 -7.12 -7.20 -11.99
CA PRO A 43 -6.31 -6.86 -10.83
C PRO A 43 -5.34 -5.74 -11.20
N LYS A 44 -5.36 -4.66 -10.43
CA LYS A 44 -4.47 -3.52 -10.65
C LYS A 44 -3.07 -3.87 -10.16
N ARG A 45 -2.13 -4.00 -11.09
CA ARG A 45 -0.75 -4.38 -10.79
C ARG A 45 0.17 -3.15 -10.81
N TYR A 46 0.94 -2.95 -9.74
CA TYR A 46 1.77 -1.75 -9.55
C TYR A 46 3.26 -1.95 -9.86
N SER A 47 3.77 -3.19 -9.74
CA SER A 47 5.19 -3.47 -10.00
C SER A 47 5.54 -3.31 -11.49
N LYS A 48 6.73 -2.78 -11.78
CA LYS A 48 7.26 -2.66 -13.16
C LYS A 48 7.55 -4.02 -13.79
N VAL A 49 7.64 -5.11 -13.02
CA VAL A 49 7.75 -6.49 -13.53
C VAL A 49 6.63 -6.83 -14.50
N TRP A 50 5.43 -6.31 -14.25
CA TRP A 50 4.24 -6.53 -15.07
C TRP A 50 4.28 -5.81 -16.42
N LEU A 51 5.27 -4.95 -16.69
CA LEU A 51 5.53 -4.40 -18.03
C LEU A 51 6.39 -5.32 -18.90
N ARG A 52 6.97 -6.38 -18.31
CA ARG A 52 7.92 -7.28 -18.96
C ARG A 52 7.30 -8.64 -19.32
N THR A 53 5.98 -8.69 -19.37
CA THR A 53 5.18 -9.80 -19.90
C THR A 53 4.68 -9.45 -21.30
N PRO A 54 4.42 -10.44 -22.19
CA PRO A 54 3.91 -10.17 -23.53
C PRO A 54 2.46 -9.64 -23.55
N VAL A 55 1.69 -9.85 -22.48
CA VAL A 55 0.30 -9.36 -22.36
C VAL A 55 0.24 -7.98 -21.70
N GLY A 56 -0.96 -7.38 -21.61
CA GLY A 56 -1.16 -6.15 -20.86
C GLY A 56 -0.83 -6.33 -19.38
N ARG A 57 -0.38 -5.24 -18.73
CA ARG A 57 0.07 -5.24 -17.33
C ARG A 57 -0.91 -5.89 -16.34
N ASN A 58 -2.21 -5.66 -16.55
CA ASN A 58 -3.28 -6.13 -15.67
C ASN A 58 -3.95 -7.42 -16.18
N ASP A 59 -3.47 -7.98 -17.30
CA ASP A 59 -4.04 -9.20 -17.85
C ASP A 59 -3.48 -10.43 -17.13
N VAL A 60 -4.35 -11.38 -16.81
CA VAL A 60 -3.98 -12.62 -16.15
C VAL A 60 -3.78 -13.70 -17.22
N ILE A 61 -2.60 -14.31 -17.24
CA ILE A 61 -2.33 -15.49 -18.07
C ILE A 61 -2.55 -16.72 -17.20
N LEU A 62 -3.32 -17.68 -17.70
CA LEU A 62 -3.51 -18.97 -17.04
C LEU A 62 -2.69 -20.04 -17.74
N ASN A 63 -2.10 -20.95 -16.96
CA ASN A 63 -1.50 -22.17 -17.50
C ASN A 63 -2.58 -23.21 -17.82
N LYS A 64 -2.17 -24.37 -18.36
CA LYS A 64 -3.10 -25.48 -18.69
C LYS A 64 -3.83 -26.05 -17.48
N GLU A 65 -3.32 -25.84 -16.29
CA GLU A 65 -3.87 -26.30 -15.01
C GLU A 65 -4.80 -25.24 -14.38
N GLY A 66 -5.00 -24.09 -15.03
CA GLY A 66 -5.80 -22.97 -14.52
C GLY A 66 -5.08 -22.06 -13.51
N ASN A 67 -3.78 -22.23 -13.31
CA ASN A 67 -2.98 -21.39 -12.40
C ASN A 67 -2.54 -20.09 -13.08
N SER A 68 -2.56 -18.98 -12.34
CA SER A 68 -2.06 -17.69 -12.83
C SER A 68 -0.53 -17.68 -12.92
N ILE A 69 -0.04 -17.30 -14.09
CA ILE A 69 1.38 -17.28 -14.42
C ILE A 69 1.81 -15.93 -14.98
N TRP A 70 3.08 -15.62 -14.77
CA TRP A 70 3.81 -14.58 -15.48
C TRP A 70 4.71 -15.23 -16.52
N ARG A 71 4.72 -14.69 -17.74
CA ARG A 71 5.58 -15.13 -18.84
C ARG A 71 6.60 -14.05 -19.17
N CYS A 72 7.85 -14.45 -19.39
CA CYS A 72 8.85 -13.49 -19.83
C CYS A 72 8.57 -13.02 -21.26
N LYS A 73 8.69 -11.72 -21.50
CA LYS A 73 8.61 -11.16 -22.86
C LYS A 73 9.80 -11.56 -23.75
N TYR A 74 10.94 -11.89 -23.14
CA TYR A 74 12.20 -12.08 -23.84
C TYR A 74 12.60 -13.55 -24.03
N CYS A 75 11.99 -14.48 -23.27
CA CYS A 75 12.28 -15.91 -23.34
C CYS A 75 11.05 -16.75 -22.98
N ALA A 76 11.14 -18.07 -23.14
CA ALA A 76 10.05 -19.01 -22.86
C ALA A 76 9.88 -19.36 -21.36
N THR A 77 10.49 -18.58 -20.44
CA THR A 77 10.41 -18.87 -19.00
C THR A 77 9.09 -18.40 -18.41
N GLU A 78 8.49 -19.23 -17.57
CA GLU A 78 7.22 -18.97 -16.89
C GLU A 78 7.40 -19.06 -15.37
N TYR A 79 6.70 -18.20 -14.64
CA TYR A 79 6.71 -18.16 -13.18
C TYR A 79 5.28 -18.15 -12.64
N ARG A 80 5.04 -18.83 -11.53
CA ARG A 80 3.73 -18.77 -10.83
C ARG A 80 3.58 -17.41 -10.14
N GLU A 81 2.43 -16.76 -10.34
CA GLU A 81 2.11 -15.47 -9.72
C GLU A 81 2.05 -15.49 -8.17
N PRO A 82 1.48 -16.50 -7.48
CA PRO A 82 1.36 -16.49 -6.01
C PRO A 82 2.69 -16.54 -5.24
N GLY A 83 3.84 -16.73 -5.90
CA GLY A 83 5.18 -16.74 -5.28
C GLY A 83 5.81 -15.35 -5.10
N GLY A 84 5.11 -14.27 -5.46
CA GLY A 84 5.64 -12.92 -5.45
C GLY A 84 6.50 -12.60 -6.68
N THR A 85 7.18 -11.44 -6.65
CA THR A 85 7.86 -10.88 -7.85
C THR A 85 9.38 -10.93 -7.80
N ILE A 86 9.99 -11.44 -6.72
CA ILE A 86 11.45 -11.46 -6.53
C ILE A 86 12.12 -12.38 -7.55
N ALA A 87 11.64 -13.62 -7.70
CA ALA A 87 12.20 -14.57 -8.66
C ALA A 87 12.16 -14.03 -10.10
N ILE A 88 11.07 -13.34 -10.45
CA ILE A 88 10.91 -12.72 -11.76
C ILE A 88 11.87 -11.53 -11.93
N ALA A 89 12.02 -10.69 -10.90
CA ALA A 89 12.96 -9.57 -10.94
C ALA A 89 14.41 -10.05 -11.08
N ASN A 90 14.80 -11.12 -10.38
CA ASN A 90 16.13 -11.73 -10.49
C ASN A 90 16.35 -12.32 -11.88
N HIS A 91 15.37 -13.05 -12.43
CA HIS A 91 15.42 -13.54 -13.80
C HIS A 91 15.67 -12.43 -14.81
N LEU A 92 14.93 -11.32 -14.71
CA LEU A 92 15.08 -10.17 -15.58
C LEU A 92 16.46 -9.51 -15.44
N LYS A 93 17.00 -9.45 -14.22
CA LYS A 93 18.34 -8.92 -13.95
C LYS A 93 19.44 -9.82 -14.52
N GLU A 94 19.39 -11.12 -14.25
CA GLU A 94 20.46 -12.06 -14.58
C GLU A 94 20.46 -12.50 -16.05
N ARG A 95 19.28 -12.73 -16.64
CA ARG A 95 19.17 -13.22 -18.02
C ARG A 95 19.03 -12.12 -19.06
N HIS A 96 18.52 -10.95 -18.65
CA HIS A 96 18.17 -9.87 -19.57
C HIS A 96 18.77 -8.51 -19.19
N ASN A 97 19.58 -8.43 -18.13
CA ASN A 97 20.18 -7.18 -17.63
C ASN A 97 19.15 -6.05 -17.36
N VAL A 98 17.91 -6.41 -17.07
CA VAL A 98 16.82 -5.47 -16.76
C VAL A 98 16.71 -5.32 -15.25
N ASN A 99 17.26 -4.24 -14.69
CA ASN A 99 17.16 -3.95 -13.27
C ASN A 99 15.85 -3.19 -12.94
N ILE A 100 14.91 -3.87 -12.28
CA ILE A 100 13.62 -3.29 -11.84
C ILE A 100 13.66 -2.80 -10.38
N SER A 101 14.60 -3.32 -9.60
CA SER A 101 14.60 -3.24 -8.14
C SER A 101 15.33 -2.01 -7.59
N SER A 102 16.14 -1.33 -8.41
CA SER A 102 17.06 -0.26 -7.98
C SER A 102 16.46 0.80 -7.03
N ALA A 103 15.26 1.32 -7.32
CA ALA A 103 14.65 2.34 -6.45
C ALA A 103 14.04 1.77 -5.16
N GLN A 104 13.57 0.52 -5.19
CA GLN A 104 13.01 -0.14 -4.01
C GLN A 104 14.12 -0.56 -3.06
N GLU A 105 15.23 -1.09 -3.58
CA GLU A 105 16.43 -1.44 -2.82
C GLU A 105 16.95 -0.23 -2.03
N ALA A 106 17.12 0.92 -2.70
CA ALA A 106 17.57 2.14 -2.04
C ALA A 106 16.64 2.57 -0.89
N ARG A 107 15.32 2.49 -1.09
CA ARG A 107 14.34 2.79 -0.03
C ARG A 107 14.42 1.82 1.13
N THR A 108 14.53 0.53 0.86
CA THR A 108 14.66 -0.49 1.91
C THR A 108 15.96 -0.32 2.70
N THR A 109 17.07 0.00 2.03
CA THR A 109 18.35 0.27 2.68
C THR A 109 18.26 1.51 3.56
N LEU A 110 17.67 2.61 3.07
CA LEU A 110 17.47 3.82 3.86
C LEU A 110 16.56 3.57 5.08
N MET A 111 15.48 2.81 4.90
CA MET A 111 14.60 2.42 6.00
C MET A 111 15.35 1.61 7.07
N GLN A 112 16.15 0.62 6.65
CA GLN A 112 16.96 -0.19 7.56
C GLN A 112 18.01 0.64 8.28
N ALA A 113 18.66 1.58 7.60
CA ALA A 113 19.62 2.51 8.21
C ALA A 113 18.94 3.39 9.28
N ASN A 114 17.78 3.97 8.99
CA ASN A 114 17.00 4.76 9.94
C ASN A 114 16.57 3.93 11.17
N ILE A 115 16.16 2.68 10.96
CA ILE A 115 15.80 1.78 12.05
C ILE A 115 17.02 1.49 12.94
N ALA A 116 18.15 1.15 12.32
CA ALA A 116 19.39 0.88 13.05
C ALA A 116 19.88 2.10 13.84
N GLU A 117 19.77 3.30 13.26
CA GLU A 117 20.08 4.56 13.93
C GLU A 117 19.16 4.82 15.13
N ALA A 118 17.85 4.59 14.97
CA ALA A 118 16.90 4.72 16.08
C ALA A 118 17.24 3.79 17.26
N PHE A 119 17.65 2.55 16.99
CA PHE A 119 18.12 1.63 18.03
C PHE A 119 19.40 2.14 18.71
N LYS A 120 20.35 2.67 17.95
CA LYS A 120 21.59 3.25 18.49
C LYS A 120 21.30 4.45 19.41
N ILE A 121 20.42 5.35 18.99
CA ILE A 121 19.99 6.51 19.79
C ILE A 121 19.31 6.04 21.09
N ALA A 122 18.43 5.04 21.02
CA ALA A 122 17.75 4.49 22.18
C ALA A 122 18.71 3.87 23.20
N GLN A 123 19.79 3.21 22.74
CA GLN A 123 20.84 2.67 23.61
C GLN A 123 21.68 3.77 24.26
N GLN A 124 21.99 4.84 23.53
CA GLN A 124 22.84 5.94 24.00
C GLN A 124 22.12 6.91 24.94
N ALA A 125 20.80 6.99 24.87
CA ALA A 125 19.98 7.86 25.70
C ALA A 125 18.93 7.06 26.50
N PRO A 126 19.35 6.29 27.52
CA PRO A 126 18.42 5.60 28.42
C PRO A 126 17.66 6.63 29.26
N GLY A 127 16.57 7.17 28.71
CA GLY A 127 15.81 8.28 29.29
C GLY A 127 15.15 9.20 28.26
N TYR A 128 15.57 9.16 26.99
CA TYR A 128 14.95 9.88 25.87
C TYR A 128 13.66 9.18 25.42
N LYS A 129 12.71 9.00 26.34
CA LYS A 129 11.34 8.68 25.95
C LYS A 129 10.71 9.96 25.40
N ARG A 130 9.93 9.82 24.31
CA ARG A 130 8.93 10.81 23.86
C ARG A 130 8.33 11.48 25.09
N ARG A 131 8.32 12.82 25.13
CA ARG A 131 7.77 13.66 26.21
C ARG A 131 6.71 12.89 26.99
N ARG A 132 7.07 12.37 28.18
CA ARG A 132 6.08 11.77 29.07
C ARG A 132 5.08 12.89 29.37
N LEU A 133 3.82 12.73 28.98
CA LEU A 133 2.73 13.49 29.58
C LEU A 133 2.68 13.02 31.04
N SER A 134 3.44 13.71 31.91
CA SER A 134 3.50 13.53 33.37
C SER A 134 3.84 12.11 33.85
N GLY A 135 4.97 11.97 34.57
CA GLY A 135 5.45 10.71 35.13
C GLY A 135 4.61 10.18 36.29
N GLY A 136 3.39 9.71 36.01
CA GLY A 136 2.65 8.83 36.90
C GLY A 136 3.07 7.38 36.67
N GLU A 137 3.33 6.65 37.76
CA GLU A 137 3.34 5.20 37.76
C GLU A 137 1.96 4.72 37.27
N LEU A 138 1.94 4.00 36.15
CA LEU A 138 0.70 3.46 35.61
C LEU A 138 0.32 2.28 36.50
N ASP A 139 -0.74 2.46 37.30
CA ASP A 139 -1.31 1.40 38.11
C ASP A 139 -1.68 0.21 37.19
N PRO A 140 -1.09 -0.99 37.41
CA PRO A 140 -1.35 -2.16 36.59
C PRO A 140 -2.85 -2.53 36.55
N ALA A 141 -3.62 -2.20 37.59
CA ALA A 141 -5.07 -2.41 37.61
C ALA A 141 -5.82 -1.55 36.58
N LEU A 142 -5.34 -0.32 36.32
CA LEU A 142 -5.91 0.59 35.32
C LEU A 142 -5.61 0.09 33.89
N VAL A 143 -4.43 -0.49 33.68
CA VAL A 143 -4.06 -1.10 32.40
C VAL A 143 -4.93 -2.33 32.12
N GLU A 144 -5.10 -3.19 33.12
CA GLU A 144 -5.96 -4.37 33.01
C GLU A 144 -7.42 -3.98 32.73
N GLN A 145 -7.97 -2.99 33.45
CA GLN A 145 -9.33 -2.50 33.23
C GLN A 145 -9.54 -1.91 31.82
N LEU A 146 -8.56 -1.21 31.26
CA LEU A 146 -8.62 -0.71 29.89
C LEU A 146 -8.60 -1.84 28.86
N THR A 147 -7.77 -2.87 29.07
CA THR A 147 -7.71 -4.03 28.16
C THR A 147 -8.97 -4.87 28.19
N LEU A 148 -9.61 -5.02 29.36
CA LEU A 148 -10.89 -5.74 29.49
C LEU A 148 -12.01 -4.98 28.79
N ARG A 149 -12.02 -3.65 28.89
CA ARG A 149 -13.01 -2.81 28.21
C ARG A 149 -12.88 -2.88 26.69
N GLU A 150 -11.66 -2.96 26.16
CA GLU A 150 -11.39 -3.08 24.72
C GLU A 150 -11.82 -4.47 24.18
N MET A 151 -11.64 -5.53 24.96
CA MET A 151 -12.11 -6.89 24.64
C MET A 151 -13.64 -7.02 24.67
N ASP A 152 -14.33 -6.29 25.56
CA ASP A 152 -15.79 -6.28 25.64
C ASP A 152 -16.44 -5.57 24.43
N TYR A 153 -15.80 -4.55 23.86
CA TYR A 153 -16.29 -3.91 22.63
C TYR A 153 -16.23 -4.84 21.42
N ASP A 154 -15.17 -5.65 21.29
CA ASP A 154 -15.05 -6.65 20.23
C ASP A 154 -16.09 -7.77 20.37
N LEU A 155 -16.38 -8.20 21.59
CA LEU A 155 -17.44 -9.18 21.87
C LEU A 155 -18.84 -8.60 21.59
N TRP A 156 -19.09 -7.34 21.92
CA TRP A 156 -20.36 -6.65 21.61
C TRP A 156 -20.54 -6.42 20.10
N HIS A 157 -19.46 -6.14 19.36
CA HIS A 157 -19.47 -6.02 17.91
C HIS A 157 -19.69 -7.37 17.22
N LEU A 158 -19.11 -8.46 17.75
CA LEU A 158 -19.35 -9.84 17.28
C LEU A 158 -20.81 -10.28 17.49
N ILE A 159 -21.43 -9.88 18.60
CA ILE A 159 -22.84 -10.18 18.89
C ILE A 159 -23.79 -9.29 18.05
N SER A 160 -23.44 -8.03 17.79
CA SER A 160 -24.30 -7.10 17.03
C SER A 160 -24.35 -7.34 15.53
N HIS A 161 -23.38 -8.07 14.96
CA HIS A 161 -23.34 -8.41 13.53
C HIS A 161 -23.68 -9.88 13.21
N GLY A 162 -24.05 -10.69 14.22
CA GLY A 162 -24.42 -12.09 14.07
C GLY A 162 -25.93 -12.30 13.89
N HIS A 163 -26.37 -12.41 12.64
CA HIS A 163 -27.68 -12.95 12.24
C HIS A 163 -27.83 -14.39 12.80
N ILE A 164 -28.53 -14.57 13.91
CA ILE A 164 -28.97 -15.92 14.33
C ILE A 164 -30.27 -16.21 13.57
N ALA A 165 -30.12 -16.82 12.40
CA ALA A 165 -31.19 -17.58 11.77
C ALA A 165 -31.52 -18.77 12.67
N ARG A 166 -32.73 -18.75 13.22
CA ARG A 166 -33.27 -19.78 14.11
C ARG A 166 -33.92 -20.88 13.23
N VAL A 167 -33.40 -22.10 13.28
CA VAL A 167 -34.11 -23.33 12.86
C VAL A 167 -34.74 -23.95 14.09
#